data_AF-A0A7I4YL39-F1
#
_entry.id   AF-A0A7I4YL39-F1
#
_cell.length_a   1.000
_cell.length_b   1.000
_cell.length_c   1.000
_cell.angle_alpha   90.00
_cell.angle_beta   90.00
_cell.angle_gamma   90.00
#
_symmetry.space_group_name_H-M   'P 1'
#
loop_
_entity.id
_entity.type
_entity.pdbx_description
1 polymer ?
#
loop_
_entity_poly.entity_id
_entity_poly.type
_entity_poly.pdbx_seq_one_letter_code
_entity_poly.pdbx_strand_id
1 'polypeptide(L)'
;MDVVGVAIHIEPLVDAHKDVKDQLNMFAASFIARIDAVADLLNHQSEMVNNKLDTLHERTRPRSSCVFCTFEDNKDHHPTVWCYRLVDPVSRAVQASNFRLCDRCFQSPSP
;
A
#
# COMPACT_ATOMS: atom_id res chain seq x y z
N MET A 1 -5.40 65.42 34.69
CA MET A 1 -5.08 63.98 34.60
C MET A 1 -3.78 63.88 33.83
N ASP A 2 -2.77 63.32 34.46
CA ASP A 2 -1.38 63.29 33.97
C ASP A 2 -1.23 62.28 32.83
N VAL A 3 -0.98 62.79 31.63
CA VAL A 3 -0.80 62.03 30.39
C VAL A 3 0.44 61.13 30.46
N VAL A 4 1.39 61.48 31.34
CA VAL A 4 2.66 60.75 31.52
C VAL A 4 2.42 59.43 32.27
N GLY A 5 1.52 59.40 33.26
CA GLY A 5 1.16 58.17 33.98
C GLY A 5 0.48 57.11 33.10
N VAL A 6 -0.23 57.53 32.05
CA VAL A 6 -0.88 56.63 31.09
C VAL A 6 0.15 56.06 30.10
N ALA A 7 1.12 56.86 29.64
CA ALA A 7 2.18 56.40 28.75
C ALA A 7 3.11 55.34 29.39
N ILE A 8 3.42 55.50 30.69
CA ILE A 8 4.25 54.55 31.47
C ILE A 8 3.64 53.14 31.56
N HIS A 9 2.31 53.02 31.46
CA HIS A 9 1.62 51.72 31.48
C HIS A 9 1.33 51.13 30.10
N ILE A 10 1.42 51.91 29.03
CA ILE A 10 1.15 51.43 27.66
C ILE A 10 2.36 50.72 27.07
N GLU A 11 3.58 51.22 27.28
CA GLU A 11 4.81 50.59 26.75
C GLU A 11 4.99 49.13 27.20
N PRO A 12 4.87 48.79 28.51
CA PRO A 12 4.98 47.40 28.97
C PRO A 12 3.91 46.48 28.38
N LEU A 13 2.72 47.02 28.10
CA LEU A 13 1.63 46.25 27.50
C LEU A 13 1.88 45.97 26.01
N VAL A 14 2.45 46.94 25.29
CA VAL A 14 2.87 46.77 23.89
C VAL A 14 3.98 45.73 23.78
N ASP A 15 4.96 45.78 24.68
CA ASP A 15 6.06 44.80 24.73
C ASP A 15 5.54 43.40 25.05
N ALA A 16 4.65 43.26 26.04
CA ALA A 16 4.02 41.97 26.37
C ALA A 16 3.19 41.42 25.20
N HIS A 17 2.44 42.27 24.49
CA HIS A 17 1.69 41.86 23.31
C HIS A 17 2.63 41.39 22.18
N LYS A 18 3.76 42.06 21.98
CA LYS A 18 4.77 41.66 21.00
C LYS A 18 5.39 40.31 21.37
N ASP A 19 5.76 40.11 22.63
CA ASP A 19 6.32 38.85 23.11
C ASP A 19 5.35 37.68 22.91
N VAL A 20 4.07 37.86 23.28
CA VAL A 20 3.04 36.84 23.05
C VAL A 20 2.87 36.52 21.57
N LYS A 21 2.88 37.53 20.70
CA LYS A 21 2.82 37.33 19.25
C LYS A 21 4.02 36.54 18.74
N ASP A 22 5.23 36.84 19.22
CA ASP A 22 6.45 36.15 18.80
C ASP A 22 6.47 34.70 19.30
N GLN A 23 6.05 34.45 20.54
CA GLN A 23 5.85 33.10 21.07
C GLN A 23 4.82 32.30 20.26
N LEU A 24 3.69 32.93 19.88
CA LEU A 24 2.68 32.28 19.05
C LEU A 24 3.21 31.91 17.67
N ASN A 25 4.00 32.79 17.04
CA ASN A 25 4.63 32.51 15.76
C ASN A 25 5.64 31.36 15.85
N MET A 26 6.46 31.34 16.90
CA MET A 26 7.39 30.25 17.17
C MET A 26 6.67 28.93 17.41
N PHE A 27 5.59 28.95 18.19
CA PHE A 27 4.75 27.79 18.42
C PHE A 27 4.14 27.28 17.12
N ALA A 28 3.54 28.17 16.32
CA ALA A 28 2.94 27.80 15.04
C ALA A 28 3.96 27.16 14.10
N ALA A 29 5.17 27.73 13.97
CA ALA A 29 6.22 27.17 13.15
C ALA A 29 6.67 25.78 13.64
N SER A 30 6.86 25.61 14.96
CA SER A 30 7.23 24.31 15.54
C SER A 30 6.13 23.28 15.38
N PHE A 31 4.87 23.69 15.54
CA PHE A 31 3.71 22.81 15.43
C PHE A 31 3.50 22.35 13.99
N ILE A 32 3.62 23.24 13.00
CA ILE A 32 3.57 22.90 11.58
C ILE A 32 4.66 21.86 11.26
N ALA A 33 5.91 22.11 11.67
CA ALA A 33 7.00 21.16 11.44
C ALA A 33 6.76 19.77 12.06
N ARG A 34 6.10 19.71 13.22
CA ARG A 34 5.72 18.44 13.86
C ARG A 34 4.59 17.74 13.11
N ILE A 35 3.60 18.48 12.61
CA ILE A 35 2.53 17.92 11.78
C ILE A 35 3.12 17.34 10.50
N ASP A 36 4.00 18.08 9.82
CA ASP A 36 4.64 17.63 8.58
C ASP A 36 5.43 16.33 8.82
N ALA A 37 6.22 16.27 9.91
CA ALA A 37 6.97 15.06 10.27
C ALA A 37 6.05 13.85 10.56
N VAL A 38 4.89 14.07 11.19
CA VAL A 38 3.91 13.00 11.43
C VAL A 38 3.24 12.56 10.14
N ALA A 39 2.89 13.50 9.26
CA ALA A 39 2.31 13.21 7.95
C ALA A 39 3.28 12.37 7.11
N ASP A 40 4.56 12.73 7.07
CA ASP A 40 5.60 11.99 6.37
C ASP A 40 5.76 10.56 6.89
N LEU A 41 5.78 10.40 8.22
CA LEU A 41 5.86 9.07 8.85
C LEU A 41 4.65 8.19 8.47
N LEU A 42 3.44 8.76 8.53
CA LEU A 42 2.21 8.03 8.19
C LEU A 42 2.18 7.65 6.70
N ASN A 43 2.57 8.55 5.82
CA ASN A 43 2.68 8.27 4.39
C ASN A 43 3.66 7.13 4.11
N HIS A 44 4.83 7.16 4.74
CA HIS A 44 5.82 6.10 4.58
C HIS A 44 5.33 4.75 5.12
N GLN A 45 4.68 4.74 6.28
CA GLN A 45 4.07 3.52 6.83
C GLN A 45 2.98 2.97 5.92
N SER A 46 2.14 3.83 5.35
CA SER A 46 1.09 3.43 4.41
C SER A 46 1.69 2.79 3.16
N GLU A 47 2.71 3.40 2.56
CA GLU A 47 3.42 2.85 1.40
C GLU A 47 4.04 1.49 1.71
N MET A 48 4.71 1.34 2.86
CA MET A 48 5.28 0.06 3.28
C MET A 48 4.22 -1.04 3.44
N VAL A 49 3.05 -0.71 3.99
CA VAL A 49 1.96 -1.66 4.17
C VAL A 49 1.39 -2.06 2.80
N ASN A 50 1.14 -1.09 1.92
CA ASN A 50 0.64 -1.35 0.57
C ASN A 50 1.60 -2.26 -0.21
N ASN A 51 2.90 -1.96 -0.20
CA ASN A 51 3.91 -2.79 -0.86
C ASN A 51 3.94 -4.23 -0.33
N LYS A 52 3.76 -4.43 0.99
CA LYS A 52 3.67 -5.76 1.59
C LYS A 52 2.39 -6.48 1.18
N LEU A 53 1.26 -5.78 1.12
CA LEU A 53 -0.02 -6.33 0.67
C LEU A 53 0.04 -6.73 -0.80
N ASP A 54 0.62 -5.90 -1.67
CA ASP A 54 0.82 -6.23 -3.08
C ASP A 54 1.70 -7.47 -3.24
N THR A 55 2.79 -7.55 -2.47
CA THR A 55 3.66 -8.73 -2.45
C THR A 55 2.91 -9.98 -2.01
N LEU A 56 2.06 -9.88 -0.98
CA LEU A 56 1.24 -10.99 -0.52
C LEU A 56 0.22 -11.38 -1.58
N HIS A 57 -0.46 -10.41 -2.20
CA HIS A 57 -1.43 -10.62 -3.26
C HIS A 57 -0.81 -11.35 -4.45
N GLU A 58 0.38 -10.95 -4.90
CA GLU A 58 1.08 -11.66 -5.98
C GLU A 58 1.51 -13.08 -5.59
N ARG A 59 1.89 -13.29 -4.33
CA ARG A 59 2.27 -14.63 -3.83
C ARG A 59 1.08 -15.54 -3.61
N THR A 60 -0.06 -15.00 -3.21
CA THR A 60 -1.30 -15.76 -2.96
C THR A 60 -2.21 -15.82 -4.18
N ARG A 61 -1.88 -15.09 -5.25
CA ARG A 61 -2.57 -15.17 -6.54
C ARG A 61 -2.65 -16.65 -6.91
N PRO A 62 -3.86 -17.23 -7.03
CA PRO A 62 -4.01 -18.64 -7.35
C PRO A 62 -3.31 -18.91 -8.68
N ARG A 63 -2.17 -19.61 -8.63
CA ARG A 63 -1.61 -20.22 -9.83
C ARG A 63 -2.63 -21.27 -10.25
N SER A 64 -3.18 -21.13 -11.46
CA SER A 64 -4.18 -22.07 -11.98
C SER A 64 -3.65 -23.48 -11.79
N SER A 65 -4.27 -24.24 -10.89
CA SER A 65 -3.89 -25.63 -10.65
C SER A 65 -4.04 -26.40 -11.95
N CYS A 66 -3.20 -27.43 -12.12
CA CYS A 66 -3.33 -28.32 -13.26
C CYS A 66 -4.75 -28.89 -13.32
N VAL A 67 -5.49 -28.59 -14.39
CA VAL A 67 -6.89 -29.03 -14.56
C VAL A 67 -6.98 -30.55 -14.73
N PHE A 68 -5.87 -31.20 -15.07
CA PHE A 68 -5.80 -32.65 -15.23
C PHE A 68 -5.46 -33.42 -13.95
N CYS A 69 -5.00 -32.72 -12.91
CA CYS A 69 -4.62 -33.34 -11.64
C CYS A 69 -5.66 -33.02 -10.57
N THR A 70 -5.89 -33.97 -9.67
CA THR A 70 -6.65 -33.70 -8.45
C THR A 70 -5.83 -32.81 -7.51
N PHE A 71 -6.48 -32.22 -6.50
CA PHE A 71 -5.78 -31.41 -5.50
C PHE A 71 -4.64 -32.19 -4.81
N GLU A 72 -4.88 -33.47 -4.49
CA GLU A 72 -3.87 -34.35 -3.88
C GLU A 72 -2.70 -34.68 -4.81
N ASP A 73 -2.92 -34.70 -6.12
CA ASP A 73 -1.89 -35.02 -7.12
C ASP A 73 -1.04 -33.79 -7.52
N ASN A 74 -1.57 -32.58 -7.34
CA ASN A 74 -0.91 -31.32 -7.73
C ASN A 74 -0.14 -30.66 -6.57
N LYS A 75 0.65 -31.45 -5.83
CA LYS A 75 1.40 -30.94 -4.65
C LYS A 75 2.45 -29.88 -5.00
N ASP A 76 3.03 -30.01 -6.19
CA ASP A 76 4.02 -29.11 -6.76
C ASP A 76 3.41 -27.88 -7.44
N HIS A 77 2.07 -27.77 -7.48
CA HIS A 77 1.34 -26.63 -8.07
C HIS A 77 1.76 -26.36 -9.53
N HIS A 78 2.03 -27.41 -10.30
CA HIS A 78 2.40 -27.27 -11.69
C HIS A 78 1.21 -26.75 -12.53
N PRO A 79 1.47 -25.92 -13.56
CA PRO A 79 0.45 -25.53 -14.51
C PRO A 79 0.06 -26.71 -15.41
N THR A 80 -1.15 -26.67 -15.99
CA THR A 80 -1.68 -27.71 -16.90
C THR A 80 -0.73 -28.06 -18.04
N VAL A 81 0.03 -27.08 -18.55
CA VAL A 81 1.02 -27.27 -19.63
C VAL A 81 2.21 -28.13 -19.21
N TRP A 82 2.56 -28.14 -17.92
CA TRP A 82 3.69 -28.91 -17.36
C TRP A 82 3.23 -30.17 -16.62
N CYS A 83 2.01 -30.64 -16.87
CA CYS A 83 1.53 -31.87 -16.26
C CYS A 83 2.35 -33.08 -16.73
N TYR A 84 3.07 -33.71 -15.80
CA TYR A 84 3.91 -34.88 -16.09
C TYR A 84 3.10 -36.10 -16.57
N ARG A 85 1.80 -36.18 -16.25
CA ARG A 85 0.91 -37.25 -16.73
C ARG A 85 0.60 -37.14 -18.22
N LEU A 86 0.71 -35.94 -18.78
CA LEU A 86 0.37 -35.62 -20.17
C LEU A 86 1.47 -34.78 -20.79
N VAL A 87 2.64 -35.41 -20.95
CA VAL A 87 3.82 -34.79 -21.57
C VAL A 87 3.54 -34.42 -23.03
N ASP A 88 2.82 -35.30 -23.73
CA ASP A 88 2.51 -35.17 -25.15
C ASP A 88 1.40 -34.13 -25.42
N PRO A 89 1.64 -33.15 -26.33
CA PRO A 89 0.66 -32.12 -26.67
C PRO A 89 -0.67 -32.68 -27.20
N VAL A 90 -0.63 -33.77 -27.98
CA VAL A 90 -1.85 -34.38 -28.54
C VAL A 90 -2.69 -34.99 -27.44
N SER A 91 -2.06 -35.72 -26.52
CA SER A 91 -2.70 -36.30 -25.34
C SER A 91 -3.33 -35.22 -24.46
N ARG A 92 -2.67 -34.06 -24.27
CA ARG A 92 -3.28 -32.91 -23.58
C ARG A 92 -4.51 -32.38 -24.30
N ALA A 93 -4.46 -32.23 -25.62
CA ALA A 93 -5.59 -31.72 -26.41
C ALA A 93 -6.79 -32.68 -26.37
N VAL A 94 -6.54 -33.99 -26.46
CA VAL A 94 -7.58 -35.02 -26.32
C VAL A 94 -8.20 -34.97 -24.92
N GLN A 95 -7.39 -34.86 -23.88
CA GLN A 95 -7.89 -34.78 -22.51
C GLN A 95 -8.65 -33.47 -22.25
N ALA A 96 -8.17 -32.34 -22.79
CA ALA A 96 -8.88 -31.07 -22.77
C ALA A 96 -10.26 -31.17 -23.42
N SER A 97 -10.35 -31.86 -24.55
CA SER A 97 -11.58 -32.12 -25.28
C SER A 97 -12.55 -32.99 -24.45
N ASN A 98 -12.03 -34.02 -23.77
CA ASN A 98 -12.82 -34.86 -22.86
C ASN A 98 -13.40 -34.04 -21.68
N PHE A 99 -12.63 -33.08 -21.16
CA PHE A 99 -13.08 -32.13 -20.14
C PHE A 99 -13.89 -30.95 -20.69
N ARG A 100 -14.14 -30.90 -22.00
CA ARG A 100 -14.86 -29.82 -22.69
C ARG A 100 -14.26 -28.43 -22.42
N LEU A 101 -12.95 -28.37 -22.25
CA LEU A 101 -12.23 -27.12 -22.03
C LEU A 101 -12.07 -26.38 -23.35
N CYS A 102 -12.32 -25.07 -23.31
CA CYS A 102 -12.09 -24.18 -24.43
C CYS A 102 -10.61 -23.75 -24.49
N ASP A 103 -10.12 -23.30 -25.64
CA ASP A 103 -8.73 -22.81 -25.75
C ASP A 103 -8.42 -21.65 -24.77
N ARG A 104 -9.41 -20.79 -24.47
CA ARG A 104 -9.26 -19.74 -23.45
C ARG A 104 -9.14 -20.31 -22.03
N CYS A 105 -9.85 -21.40 -21.78
CA CYS A 105 -9.87 -22.12 -20.52
C CYS A 105 -8.55 -22.89 -20.31
N PHE A 106 -7.78 -23.08 -21.39
CA PHE A 106 -6.52 -23.79 -21.44
C PHE A 106 -5.29 -22.86 -21.42
N GLN A 107 -5.51 -21.55 -21.60
CA GLN A 107 -4.45 -20.54 -21.51
C GLN A 107 -4.03 -20.36 -20.05
N SER A 108 -2.71 -20.27 -19.82
CA SER A 108 -2.20 -19.79 -18.54
C SER A 108 -2.71 -18.36 -18.30
N PRO A 109 -3.11 -17.99 -17.07
CA PRO A 109 -3.43 -16.60 -16.77
C PRO A 109 -2.24 -15.73 -17.19
N SER A 110 -2.52 -14.75 -18.06
CA SER A 110 -1.50 -13.79 -18.49
C SER A 110 -0.89 -13.10 -17.27
N PRO A 111 0.42 -12.78 -17.30
CA PRO A 111 1.09 -12.06 -16.22
C PRO A 111 0.28 -10.83 -15.80
#